data_AF-A0A9N9LBV2-F1
#
_entry.id   AF-A0A9N9LBV2-F1
#
_cell.length_a   1.000
_cell.length_b   1.000
_cell.length_c   1.000
_cell.angle_alpha   90.00
_cell.angle_beta   90.00
_cell.angle_gamma   90.00
#
_symmetry.space_group_name_H-M   'P 1'
#
loop_
_entity.id
_entity.type
_entity.pdbx_description
1 polymer ?
#
loop_
_entity_poly.entity_id
_entity_poly.type
_entity_poly.pdbx_seq_one_letter_code
_entity_poly.pdbx_strand_id
1 'polypeptide(L)'
;MSSSSDAGSQPFAEETPPGLTEEEMFAEETPPGLTEEERGVYQTLYQVRKDRKNSRIPKHVPRVIVITDIAKDYDDLVAMILLKELHRLRLIKLLGFVVNLQPTKTRSKYARGALNTLGLYDMPVAWGEKATEANDVAPYEFESEFNAKKCTFLSLHEEKDSDDPNVIESGIKFMEKIVSDSTFNDITFLLISSLSDMATLVQRTQARNRMRHYGSDSDDENESELLAELMENPSTRLNLDTLDEMKGRKQGTLAKYIRRVVLQGGFTPTFDPDTQEYNLENDQSANNKTDSASAQFVHKFLAVNDVPAIVYNKWAASACGFPQKLFVDLRDTGHILGHHLYERQEVQDLKYYEDARLPETRFQGKTQEDFLKTKTNWYELHPEGDGTPIPVEKEVLQYVKIILYDVLAALDTAGKDVRDALEVLQPATGRGKDGKQHLNWDGTVGPSEDYPIEFHWYWQLRVHNHQAVGGPPEGLSLDATPNVPNMQLAISALLKGALTRAVEEGHGHVDEYI
;
A
#
# COMPACT_ATOMS: atom_id res chain seq x y z
N MET A 1 -32.65 -13.25 -25.50
CA MET A 1 -33.17 -12.67 -24.25
C MET A 1 -32.72 -13.56 -23.09
N SER A 2 -31.46 -13.45 -22.68
CA SER A 2 -30.97 -14.08 -21.45
C SER A 2 -31.03 -13.02 -20.35
N SER A 3 -31.89 -13.23 -19.38
CA SER A 3 -31.99 -12.41 -18.17
C SER A 3 -30.69 -12.57 -17.37
N SER A 4 -29.80 -11.58 -17.44
CA SER A 4 -28.74 -11.41 -16.47
C SER A 4 -29.40 -11.13 -15.13
N SER A 5 -29.33 -12.09 -14.22
CA SER A 5 -29.77 -11.94 -12.84
C SER A 5 -28.99 -10.79 -12.22
N ASP A 6 -29.70 -9.70 -11.99
CA ASP A 6 -29.25 -8.53 -11.26
C ASP A 6 -29.01 -8.97 -9.82
N ALA A 7 -27.77 -9.43 -9.53
CA ALA A 7 -27.29 -9.72 -8.20
C ALA A 7 -27.06 -8.39 -7.49
N GLY A 8 -28.15 -7.66 -7.24
CA GLY A 8 -28.16 -6.48 -6.41
C GLY A 8 -27.55 -6.86 -5.07
N SER A 9 -26.37 -6.33 -4.80
CA SER A 9 -25.61 -6.53 -3.58
C SER A 9 -26.47 -6.08 -2.39
N GLN A 10 -27.22 -7.01 -1.80
CA GLN A 10 -27.84 -6.75 -0.51
C GLN A 10 -26.70 -6.40 0.46
N PRO A 11 -26.87 -5.38 1.31
CA PRO A 11 -25.93 -5.16 2.39
C PRO A 11 -25.78 -6.49 3.13
N PHE A 12 -24.55 -6.92 3.39
CA PHE A 12 -24.21 -8.14 4.14
C PHE A 12 -24.89 -8.09 5.52
N ALA A 13 -26.18 -8.41 5.58
CA ALA A 13 -26.91 -8.69 6.79
C ALA A 13 -26.61 -10.15 7.09
N GLU A 14 -25.36 -10.40 7.49
CA GLU A 14 -25.03 -11.71 8.00
C GLU A 14 -25.67 -11.85 9.37
N GLU A 15 -26.69 -12.71 9.41
CA GLU A 15 -27.21 -13.26 10.64
C GLU A 15 -26.08 -14.02 11.32
N THR A 16 -25.77 -13.60 12.54
CA THR A 16 -24.82 -14.32 13.40
C THR A 16 -25.30 -15.76 13.51
N PRO A 17 -24.45 -16.78 13.25
CA PRO A 17 -24.87 -18.17 13.30
C PRO A 17 -25.60 -18.43 14.62
N PRO A 18 -26.87 -18.88 14.60
CA PRO A 18 -27.65 -18.99 15.81
C PRO A 18 -27.00 -20.02 16.74
N GLY A 19 -26.53 -19.58 17.91
CA GLY A 19 -26.12 -20.45 19.01
C GLY A 19 -24.66 -20.35 19.46
N LEU A 20 -23.78 -19.61 18.77
CA LEU A 20 -22.42 -19.37 19.27
C LEU A 20 -22.38 -18.17 20.21
N THR A 21 -21.67 -18.32 21.32
CA THR A 21 -21.29 -17.22 22.21
C THR A 21 -20.26 -16.31 21.53
N GLU A 22 -20.13 -15.07 22.01
CA GLU A 22 -19.11 -14.14 21.48
C GLU A 22 -17.69 -14.69 21.62
N GLU A 23 -17.43 -15.46 22.68
CA GLU A 23 -16.14 -16.09 22.94
C GLU A 23 -15.86 -17.22 21.94
N GLU A 24 -16.87 -18.02 21.60
CA GLU A 24 -16.76 -19.05 20.57
C GLU A 24 -16.56 -18.44 19.18
N MET A 25 -17.25 -17.35 18.85
CA MET A 25 -17.02 -16.62 17.60
C MET A 25 -15.60 -16.07 17.50
N PHE A 26 -15.10 -15.46 18.57
CA PHE A 26 -13.73 -14.97 18.61
C PHE A 26 -12.70 -16.09 18.48
N ALA A 27 -12.91 -17.21 19.18
CA ALA A 27 -12.05 -18.38 19.10
C ALA A 27 -12.03 -19.00 17.69
N GLU A 28 -13.17 -19.07 17.01
CA GLU A 28 -13.28 -19.57 15.64
C GLU A 28 -12.59 -18.63 14.61
N GLU A 29 -12.66 -17.32 14.85
CA GLU A 29 -12.05 -16.31 13.99
C GLU A 29 -10.56 -16.13 14.21
N THR A 30 -10.02 -16.51 15.38
CA THR A 30 -8.60 -16.35 15.73
C THR A 30 -7.80 -17.54 15.18
N PRO A 31 -6.83 -17.31 14.28
CA PRO A 31 -6.00 -18.39 13.76
C PRO A 31 -5.19 -19.09 14.86
N PRO A 32 -4.99 -20.42 14.80
CA PRO A 32 -4.13 -21.10 15.75
C PRO A 32 -2.65 -20.81 15.51
N GLY A 33 -1.79 -21.29 16.42
CA GLY A 33 -0.34 -21.11 16.32
C GLY A 33 0.16 -19.69 16.63
N LEU A 34 -0.75 -18.76 16.93
CA LEU A 34 -0.41 -17.41 17.40
C LEU A 34 0.07 -17.44 18.87
N THR A 35 1.00 -16.55 19.21
CA THR A 35 1.38 -16.29 20.62
C THR A 35 0.25 -15.58 21.37
N GLU A 36 0.38 -15.42 22.68
CA GLU A 36 -0.63 -14.74 23.48
C GLU A 36 -0.73 -13.25 23.13
N GLU A 37 0.40 -12.60 22.89
CA GLU A 37 0.46 -11.20 22.45
C GLU A 37 -0.16 -11.02 21.07
N GLU A 38 0.09 -11.96 20.14
CA GLU A 38 -0.51 -11.96 18.81
C GLU A 38 -2.03 -12.20 18.88
N ARG A 39 -2.51 -13.08 19.77
CA ARG A 39 -3.95 -13.23 20.05
C ARG A 39 -4.57 -11.95 20.61
N GLY A 40 -3.83 -11.21 21.44
CA GLY A 40 -4.24 -9.89 21.92
C GLY A 40 -4.53 -8.89 20.79
N VAL A 41 -3.74 -8.93 19.70
CA VAL A 41 -4.01 -8.12 18.49
C VAL A 41 -5.39 -8.46 17.91
N TYR A 42 -5.70 -9.76 17.74
CA TYR A 42 -6.99 -10.20 17.22
C TYR A 42 -8.14 -9.78 18.12
N GLN A 43 -7.97 -9.87 19.44
CA GLN A 43 -8.99 -9.46 20.40
C GLN A 43 -9.31 -7.96 20.27
N THR A 44 -8.28 -7.12 20.14
CA THR A 44 -8.42 -5.69 19.90
C THR A 44 -9.16 -5.42 18.59
N LEU A 45 -8.79 -6.10 17.51
CA LEU A 45 -9.43 -5.96 16.20
C LEU A 45 -10.90 -6.40 16.19
N TYR A 46 -11.22 -7.49 16.89
CA TYR A 46 -12.58 -7.96 17.09
C TYR A 46 -13.42 -6.90 17.82
N GLN A 47 -12.86 -6.25 18.84
CA GLN A 47 -13.53 -5.17 19.56
C GLN A 47 -13.79 -3.97 18.64
N VAL A 48 -12.82 -3.55 17.80
CA VAL A 48 -13.03 -2.48 16.82
C VAL A 48 -14.18 -2.80 15.87
N ARG A 49 -14.25 -4.04 15.37
CA ARG A 49 -15.34 -4.50 14.51
C ARG A 49 -16.69 -4.45 15.23
N LYS A 50 -16.75 -4.88 16.49
CA LYS A 50 -17.94 -4.80 17.34
C LYS A 50 -18.41 -3.36 17.54
N ASP A 51 -17.47 -2.46 17.80
CA ASP A 51 -17.75 -1.03 17.99
C ASP A 51 -18.29 -0.38 16.71
N ARG A 52 -17.78 -0.77 15.53
CA ARG A 52 -18.34 -0.32 14.24
C ARG A 52 -19.79 -0.76 14.05
N LYS A 53 -20.12 -2.00 14.41
CA LYS A 53 -21.49 -2.55 14.32
C LYS A 53 -22.45 -1.85 15.28
N ASN A 54 -21.98 -1.48 16.47
CA ASN A 54 -22.79 -0.86 17.52
C ASN A 54 -22.86 0.67 17.45
N SER A 55 -22.01 1.32 16.63
CA SER A 55 -21.98 2.77 16.49
C SER A 55 -23.29 3.31 15.90
N ARG A 56 -23.84 4.35 16.53
CA ARG A 56 -25.05 5.06 16.05
C ARG A 56 -24.86 5.70 14.68
N ILE A 57 -23.62 6.09 14.37
CA ILE A 57 -23.21 6.52 13.04
C ILE A 57 -22.52 5.29 12.43
N PRO A 58 -23.11 4.62 11.43
CA PRO A 58 -22.50 3.46 10.81
C PRO A 58 -21.09 3.81 10.34
N LYS A 59 -20.07 3.31 11.07
CA LYS A 59 -18.69 3.43 10.60
C LYS A 59 -18.57 2.47 9.43
N HIS A 60 -18.63 3.00 8.21
CA HIS A 60 -18.52 2.18 7.02
C HIS A 60 -17.17 1.47 6.99
N VAL A 61 -17.21 0.15 6.80
CA VAL A 61 -16.03 -0.68 6.50
C VAL A 61 -15.40 -0.12 5.21
N PRO A 62 -14.13 0.33 5.25
CA PRO A 62 -13.44 0.86 4.08
C PRO A 62 -13.47 -0.12 2.92
N ARG A 63 -13.75 0.37 1.71
CA ARG A 63 -13.74 -0.43 0.49
C ARG A 63 -12.48 -0.11 -0.28
N VAL A 64 -11.61 -1.08 -0.47
CA VAL A 64 -10.21 -0.85 -0.85
C VAL A 64 -9.96 -1.34 -2.27
N ILE A 65 -9.48 -0.44 -3.13
CA ILE A 65 -8.80 -0.78 -4.40
C ILE A 65 -7.31 -0.63 -4.17
N VAL A 66 -6.53 -1.62 -4.60
CA VAL A 66 -5.07 -1.64 -4.45
C VAL A 66 -4.42 -1.43 -5.81
N ILE A 67 -3.45 -0.52 -5.90
CA ILE A 67 -2.58 -0.35 -7.08
C ILE A 67 -1.15 -0.72 -6.68
N THR A 68 -0.59 -1.75 -7.32
CA THR A 68 0.63 -2.47 -6.88
C THR A 68 1.54 -2.84 -8.05
N ASP A 69 2.86 -2.92 -7.82
CA ASP A 69 3.88 -3.43 -8.77
C ASP A 69 4.46 -4.78 -8.33
N ILE A 70 3.60 -5.61 -7.71
CA ILE A 70 3.90 -6.93 -7.17
C ILE A 70 4.87 -7.77 -8.02
N ALA A 71 5.66 -8.60 -7.32
CA ALA A 71 6.76 -9.44 -7.80
C ALA A 71 8.08 -8.71 -8.07
N LYS A 72 8.11 -7.37 -7.99
CA LYS A 72 9.37 -6.61 -8.08
C LYS A 72 10.27 -6.93 -6.88
N ASP A 73 9.72 -6.85 -5.68
CA ASP A 73 10.32 -7.30 -4.44
C ASP A 73 9.27 -8.04 -3.59
N TYR A 74 9.54 -8.24 -2.30
CA TYR A 74 8.64 -8.95 -1.40
C TYR A 74 7.55 -8.05 -0.77
N ASP A 75 7.63 -6.71 -0.89
CA ASP A 75 6.83 -5.79 -0.08
C ASP A 75 5.34 -5.84 -0.44
N ASP A 76 5.02 -5.77 -1.73
CA ASP A 76 3.64 -5.87 -2.23
C ASP A 76 2.97 -7.20 -1.84
N LEU A 77 3.72 -8.31 -1.89
CA LEU A 77 3.18 -9.63 -1.54
C LEU A 77 2.86 -9.70 -0.04
N VAL A 78 3.72 -9.14 0.81
CA VAL A 78 3.46 -9.04 2.24
C VAL A 78 2.24 -8.14 2.51
N ALA A 79 2.12 -7.01 1.83
CA ALA A 79 0.94 -6.15 1.91
C ALA A 79 -0.34 -6.90 1.50
N MET A 80 -0.30 -7.68 0.41
CA MET A 80 -1.42 -8.51 -0.05
C MET A 80 -1.88 -9.54 0.99
N ILE A 81 -0.93 -10.23 1.63
CA ILE A 81 -1.24 -11.21 2.70
C ILE A 81 -1.92 -10.51 3.88
N LEU A 82 -1.42 -9.35 4.31
CA LEU A 82 -2.04 -8.57 5.38
C LEU A 82 -3.45 -8.10 4.99
N LEU A 83 -3.65 -7.62 3.77
CA LEU A 83 -4.95 -7.16 3.27
C LEU A 83 -5.97 -8.29 3.21
N LYS A 84 -5.56 -9.51 2.84
CA LYS A 84 -6.42 -10.70 2.90
C LYS A 84 -6.97 -10.89 4.31
N GLU A 85 -6.13 -10.73 5.32
CA GLU A 85 -6.55 -10.95 6.70
C GLU A 85 -7.46 -9.84 7.23
N LEU A 86 -7.15 -8.57 6.92
CA LEU A 86 -8.05 -7.46 7.22
C LEU A 86 -9.43 -7.62 6.52
N HIS A 87 -9.42 -8.19 5.31
CA HIS A 87 -10.64 -8.48 4.56
C HIS A 87 -11.46 -9.60 5.22
N ARG A 88 -10.82 -10.71 5.59
CA ARG A 88 -11.43 -11.83 6.33
C ARG A 88 -12.05 -11.36 7.65
N LEU A 89 -11.33 -10.51 8.38
CA LEU A 89 -11.79 -9.90 9.64
C LEU A 89 -12.86 -8.83 9.43
N ARG A 90 -13.23 -8.49 8.19
CA ARG A 90 -14.22 -7.45 7.83
C ARG A 90 -13.85 -6.07 8.35
N LEU A 91 -12.56 -5.82 8.53
CA LEU A 91 -12.03 -4.50 8.82
C LEU A 91 -11.91 -3.67 7.55
N ILE A 92 -11.78 -4.33 6.40
CA ILE A 92 -11.88 -3.76 5.05
C ILE A 92 -12.73 -4.65 4.15
N LYS A 93 -13.18 -4.10 3.02
CA LYS A 93 -13.72 -4.85 1.89
C LYS A 93 -12.79 -4.64 0.70
N LEU A 94 -12.02 -5.64 0.31
CA LEU A 94 -11.24 -5.59 -0.92
C LEU A 94 -12.18 -5.60 -2.12
N LEU A 95 -11.95 -4.69 -3.08
CA LEU A 95 -12.69 -4.62 -4.33
C LEU A 95 -11.91 -5.24 -5.50
N GLY A 96 -10.59 -5.21 -5.44
CA GLY A 96 -9.68 -5.82 -6.41
C GLY A 96 -8.31 -5.15 -6.42
N PHE A 97 -7.44 -5.68 -7.28
CA PHE A 97 -6.06 -5.24 -7.46
C PHE A 97 -5.87 -4.73 -8.89
N VAL A 98 -5.13 -3.63 -9.06
CA VAL A 98 -4.62 -3.12 -10.33
C VAL A 98 -3.11 -3.25 -10.30
N VAL A 99 -2.58 -4.06 -11.20
CA VAL A 99 -1.15 -4.39 -11.23
C VAL A 99 -0.44 -3.60 -12.31
N ASN A 100 0.38 -2.64 -11.92
CA ASN A 100 1.15 -1.81 -12.84
C ASN A 100 2.63 -2.22 -12.86
N LEU A 101 3.46 -1.42 -13.52
CA LEU A 101 4.87 -1.70 -13.84
C LEU A 101 5.04 -2.90 -14.77
N GLN A 102 5.81 -2.72 -15.84
CA GLN A 102 6.07 -3.82 -16.77
C GLN A 102 6.87 -4.96 -16.10
N PRO A 103 6.64 -6.23 -16.50
CA PRO A 103 5.61 -6.72 -17.41
C PRO A 103 4.26 -6.93 -16.70
N THR A 104 3.30 -6.01 -16.89
CA THR A 104 2.06 -5.95 -16.10
C THR A 104 1.22 -7.22 -16.18
N LYS A 105 1.17 -7.87 -17.34
CA LYS A 105 0.46 -9.15 -17.53
C LYS A 105 1.08 -10.30 -16.73
N THR A 106 2.40 -10.37 -16.64
CA THR A 106 3.07 -11.41 -15.85
C THR A 106 2.87 -11.14 -14.36
N ARG A 107 3.00 -9.88 -13.93
CA ARG A 107 2.72 -9.49 -12.54
C ARG A 107 1.26 -9.72 -12.15
N SER A 108 0.30 -9.49 -13.06
CA SER A 108 -1.12 -9.77 -12.78
C SER A 108 -1.37 -11.27 -12.60
N LYS A 109 -0.70 -12.13 -13.37
CA LYS A 109 -0.73 -13.59 -13.14
C LYS A 109 -0.10 -13.98 -11.82
N TYR A 110 1.00 -13.34 -11.43
CA TYR A 110 1.61 -13.52 -10.12
C TYR A 110 0.64 -13.16 -8.98
N ALA A 111 0.00 -11.99 -9.06
CA ALA A 111 -1.03 -11.58 -8.11
C ALA A 111 -2.18 -12.58 -8.07
N ARG A 112 -2.67 -13.02 -9.24
CA ARG A 112 -3.76 -13.99 -9.34
C ARG A 112 -3.42 -15.31 -8.66
N GLY A 113 -2.24 -15.86 -8.95
CA GLY A 113 -1.71 -17.08 -8.33
C GLY A 113 -1.60 -16.94 -6.82
N ALA A 114 -1.00 -15.84 -6.33
CA ALA A 114 -0.89 -15.57 -4.90
C ALA A 114 -2.27 -15.50 -4.21
N LEU A 115 -3.22 -14.76 -4.77
CA LEU A 115 -4.59 -14.67 -4.25
C LEU A 115 -5.32 -16.02 -4.26
N ASN A 116 -5.09 -16.87 -5.27
CA ASN A 116 -5.65 -18.23 -5.30
C ASN A 116 -5.10 -19.08 -4.15
N THR A 117 -3.79 -18.98 -3.86
CA THR A 117 -3.21 -19.69 -2.71
C THR A 117 -3.75 -19.18 -1.37
N LEU A 118 -4.24 -17.94 -1.32
CA LEU A 118 -4.85 -17.31 -0.14
C LEU A 118 -6.38 -17.56 -0.02
N GLY A 119 -6.98 -18.36 -0.91
CA GLY A 119 -8.43 -18.61 -0.93
C GLY A 119 -9.28 -17.47 -1.50
N LEU A 120 -8.68 -16.47 -2.14
CA LEU A 120 -9.36 -15.29 -2.69
C LEU A 120 -9.66 -15.45 -4.19
N TYR A 121 -10.22 -16.59 -4.59
CA TYR A 121 -10.43 -16.97 -6.00
C TYR A 121 -11.22 -15.94 -6.82
N ASP A 122 -12.22 -15.32 -6.20
CA ASP A 122 -13.13 -14.37 -6.86
C ASP A 122 -12.62 -12.92 -6.86
N MET A 123 -11.47 -12.65 -6.25
CA MET A 123 -10.94 -11.30 -6.11
C MET A 123 -10.43 -10.76 -7.45
N PRO A 124 -11.00 -9.70 -8.04
CA PRO A 124 -10.56 -9.24 -9.36
C PRO A 124 -9.10 -8.76 -9.37
N VAL A 125 -8.37 -9.13 -10.42
CA VAL A 125 -7.02 -8.64 -10.70
C VAL A 125 -7.01 -8.06 -12.10
N ALA A 126 -6.75 -6.77 -12.22
CA ALA A 126 -6.62 -6.11 -13.51
C ALA A 126 -5.16 -5.76 -13.79
N TRP A 127 -4.69 -5.88 -15.03
CA TRP A 127 -3.39 -5.30 -15.39
C TRP A 127 -3.55 -3.82 -15.73
N GLY A 128 -2.69 -3.00 -15.13
CA GLY A 128 -2.66 -1.55 -15.26
C GLY A 128 -1.69 -1.07 -16.35
N GLU A 129 -1.35 0.21 -16.24
CA GLU A 129 -0.44 0.91 -17.14
C GLU A 129 1.03 0.46 -16.97
N LYS A 130 1.85 0.73 -17.99
CA LYS A 130 3.27 0.32 -18.01
C LYS A 130 4.12 1.02 -16.93
N ALA A 131 3.70 2.21 -16.50
CA ALA A 131 4.43 3.16 -15.67
C ALA A 131 5.74 3.72 -16.28
N THR A 132 6.62 2.90 -16.85
CA THR A 132 7.85 3.33 -17.55
C THR A 132 8.12 2.54 -18.83
N GLU A 133 8.88 3.14 -19.75
CA GLU A 133 9.39 2.47 -20.95
C GLU A 133 10.65 1.61 -20.68
N ALA A 134 11.41 1.91 -19.61
CA ALA A 134 12.63 1.18 -19.26
C ALA A 134 12.30 -0.15 -18.56
N ASN A 135 12.66 -1.26 -19.21
CA ASN A 135 12.33 -2.63 -18.79
C ASN A 135 13.61 -3.45 -18.55
N ASP A 136 14.33 -3.17 -17.47
CA ASP A 136 15.27 -4.15 -16.94
C ASP A 136 14.54 -4.92 -15.83
N VAL A 137 13.73 -5.90 -16.24
CA VAL A 137 13.16 -6.89 -15.31
C VAL A 137 14.36 -7.64 -14.74
N ALA A 138 14.60 -7.50 -13.45
CA ALA A 138 15.72 -8.21 -12.88
C ALA A 138 15.42 -9.71 -12.88
N PRO A 139 16.41 -10.59 -13.14
CA PRO A 139 16.18 -12.04 -13.22
C PRO A 139 15.45 -12.60 -12.00
N TYR A 140 15.79 -12.05 -10.82
CA TYR A 140 15.19 -12.47 -9.56
C TYR A 140 13.68 -12.19 -9.48
N GLU A 141 13.09 -11.23 -10.21
CA GLU A 141 11.66 -10.86 -10.10
C GLU A 141 10.68 -12.02 -10.32
N PHE A 142 10.95 -12.89 -11.29
CA PHE A 142 10.08 -14.02 -11.62
C PHE A 142 10.79 -15.38 -11.54
N GLU A 143 12.12 -15.38 -11.46
CA GLU A 143 12.93 -16.60 -11.38
C GLU A 143 13.58 -16.71 -10.00
N SER A 144 13.38 -17.84 -9.31
CA SER A 144 14.21 -18.18 -8.16
C SER A 144 15.47 -18.89 -8.64
N GLU A 145 16.62 -18.23 -8.60
CA GLU A 145 17.92 -18.85 -8.94
C GLU A 145 18.21 -20.08 -8.07
N PHE A 146 17.66 -20.12 -6.85
CA PHE A 146 17.97 -21.15 -5.87
C PHE A 146 17.34 -22.53 -6.14
N ASN A 147 16.43 -22.65 -7.12
CA ASN A 147 15.79 -23.93 -7.42
C ASN A 147 15.57 -24.27 -8.91
N ALA A 148 15.95 -23.40 -9.86
CA ALA A 148 15.65 -23.57 -11.30
C ALA A 148 14.16 -23.88 -11.64
N LYS A 149 13.28 -23.84 -10.64
CA LYS A 149 11.84 -24.01 -10.75
C LYS A 149 11.24 -22.61 -10.83
N LYS A 150 10.46 -22.41 -11.88
CA LYS A 150 9.58 -21.25 -12.03
C LYS A 150 8.75 -21.08 -10.75
N CYS A 151 8.45 -19.84 -10.36
CA CYS A 151 7.58 -19.54 -9.22
C CYS A 151 6.38 -20.51 -9.21
N THR A 152 6.30 -21.38 -8.20
CA THR A 152 5.47 -22.60 -8.27
C THR A 152 3.99 -22.27 -8.36
N PHE A 153 3.55 -21.19 -7.71
CA PHE A 153 2.18 -20.67 -7.81
C PHE A 153 1.92 -19.80 -9.05
N LEU A 154 2.95 -19.39 -9.80
CA LEU A 154 2.79 -18.76 -11.12
C LEU A 154 2.46 -19.80 -12.20
N SER A 155 2.86 -21.07 -11.99
CA SER A 155 2.87 -22.11 -13.02
C SER A 155 1.57 -22.89 -13.18
N LEU A 156 0.64 -22.84 -12.23
CA LEU A 156 -0.57 -23.67 -12.26
C LEU A 156 -1.54 -23.34 -13.41
N HIS A 157 -1.37 -22.21 -14.10
CA HIS A 157 -2.39 -21.74 -15.03
C HIS A 157 -1.90 -21.29 -16.42
N GLU A 158 -0.61 -21.46 -16.74
CA GLU A 158 -0.01 -20.90 -17.97
C GLU A 158 -0.65 -21.38 -19.28
N GLU A 159 -1.31 -22.55 -19.30
CA GLU A 159 -1.90 -23.11 -20.52
C GLU A 159 -3.40 -22.76 -20.72
N LYS A 160 -4.07 -22.11 -19.75
CA LYS A 160 -5.51 -21.78 -19.85
C LYS A 160 -5.91 -20.35 -19.41
N ASP A 161 -4.95 -19.53 -18.99
CA ASP A 161 -5.17 -18.23 -18.34
C ASP A 161 -5.80 -17.11 -19.18
N SER A 162 -5.99 -17.26 -20.49
CA SER A 162 -6.79 -16.27 -21.23
C SER A 162 -8.25 -16.24 -20.75
N ASP A 163 -8.68 -17.27 -20.02
CA ASP A 163 -10.08 -17.50 -19.69
C ASP A 163 -10.39 -17.34 -18.19
N ASP A 164 -9.44 -16.96 -17.33
CA ASP A 164 -9.77 -16.65 -15.93
C ASP A 164 -10.65 -15.38 -15.90
N PRO A 165 -11.94 -15.48 -15.56
CA PRO A 165 -12.87 -14.36 -15.62
C PRO A 165 -12.52 -13.25 -14.61
N ASN A 166 -11.68 -13.55 -13.63
CA ASN A 166 -11.25 -12.61 -12.60
C ASN A 166 -9.97 -11.87 -12.99
N VAL A 167 -9.30 -12.24 -14.10
CA VAL A 167 -8.21 -11.45 -14.69
C VAL A 167 -8.81 -10.47 -15.70
N ILE A 168 -8.87 -9.19 -15.33
CA ILE A 168 -9.49 -8.14 -16.14
C ILE A 168 -8.44 -7.45 -17.02
N GLU A 169 -8.74 -7.33 -18.31
CA GLU A 169 -7.78 -6.82 -19.29
C GLU A 169 -7.44 -5.32 -19.18
N SER A 170 -8.08 -4.56 -18.29
CA SER A 170 -7.80 -3.13 -18.16
C SER A 170 -8.10 -2.64 -16.76
N GLY A 171 -7.05 -2.28 -16.04
CA GLY A 171 -7.11 -1.66 -14.71
C GLY A 171 -7.99 -0.41 -14.70
N ILE A 172 -7.86 0.43 -15.71
CA ILE A 172 -8.68 1.63 -15.88
C ILE A 172 -10.16 1.29 -16.04
N LYS A 173 -10.54 0.40 -16.96
CA LYS A 173 -11.96 0.01 -17.14
C LYS A 173 -12.53 -0.61 -15.87
N PHE A 174 -11.73 -1.40 -15.17
CA PHE A 174 -12.11 -1.98 -13.87
C PHE A 174 -12.40 -0.90 -12.83
N MET A 175 -11.50 0.06 -12.63
CA MET A 175 -11.71 1.15 -11.68
C MET A 175 -12.88 2.06 -12.08
N GLU A 176 -13.03 2.37 -13.36
CA GLU A 176 -14.17 3.15 -13.88
C GLU A 176 -15.51 2.46 -13.63
N LYS A 177 -15.57 1.13 -13.79
CA LYS A 177 -16.76 0.35 -13.47
C LYS A 177 -17.11 0.47 -11.99
N ILE A 178 -16.13 0.39 -11.09
CA ILE A 178 -16.37 0.53 -9.65
C ILE A 178 -16.85 1.94 -9.32
N VAL A 179 -16.15 2.97 -9.81
CA VAL A 179 -16.48 4.38 -9.53
C VAL A 179 -17.82 4.82 -10.12
N SER A 180 -18.23 4.24 -11.24
CA SER A 180 -19.51 4.56 -11.89
C SER A 180 -20.72 3.87 -11.25
N ASP A 181 -20.49 2.78 -10.52
CA ASP A 181 -21.54 2.06 -9.82
C ASP A 181 -21.89 2.80 -8.51
N SER A 182 -23.12 3.32 -8.47
CA SER A 182 -23.65 4.14 -7.36
C SER A 182 -23.73 3.41 -6.02
N THR A 183 -23.63 2.08 -6.03
CA THR A 183 -23.52 1.28 -4.81
C THR A 183 -22.14 1.47 -4.15
N PHE A 184 -21.12 1.91 -4.90
CA PHE A 184 -19.76 2.19 -4.44
C PHE A 184 -19.50 3.68 -4.26
N ASN A 185 -19.95 4.21 -3.12
CA ASN A 185 -19.40 5.44 -2.56
C ASN A 185 -18.29 5.09 -1.54
N ASP A 186 -17.47 6.09 -1.20
CA ASP A 186 -16.47 6.01 -0.13
C ASP A 186 -15.32 5.01 -0.35
N ILE A 187 -14.75 5.00 -1.56
CA ILE A 187 -13.63 4.13 -1.95
C ILE A 187 -12.33 4.62 -1.29
N THR A 188 -11.56 3.71 -0.72
CA THR A 188 -10.18 3.90 -0.30
C THR A 188 -9.25 3.37 -1.37
N PHE A 189 -8.35 4.21 -1.88
CA PHE A 189 -7.28 3.77 -2.76
C PHE A 189 -6.01 3.51 -1.95
N LEU A 190 -5.46 2.31 -2.05
CA LEU A 190 -4.12 1.97 -1.56
C LEU A 190 -3.15 2.03 -2.74
N LEU A 191 -2.22 2.97 -2.71
CA LEU A 191 -1.26 3.25 -3.76
C LEU A 191 0.13 2.84 -3.26
N ILE A 192 0.57 1.65 -3.62
CA ILE A 192 1.86 1.07 -3.18
C ILE A 192 2.82 0.87 -4.34
N SER A 193 2.54 1.52 -5.47
CA SER A 193 3.33 1.46 -6.70
C SER A 193 3.27 2.80 -7.44
N SER A 194 3.67 2.84 -8.71
CA SER A 194 3.54 4.03 -9.57
C SER A 194 2.11 4.61 -9.55
N LEU A 195 2.01 5.94 -9.67
CA LEU A 195 0.74 6.67 -9.66
C LEU A 195 0.09 6.82 -11.04
N SER A 196 0.60 6.11 -12.05
CA SER A 196 0.17 6.22 -13.46
C SER A 196 -1.30 5.82 -13.70
N ASP A 197 -1.74 4.70 -13.14
CA ASP A 197 -3.14 4.26 -13.25
C ASP A 197 -4.12 5.22 -12.54
N MET A 198 -3.73 5.74 -11.37
CA MET A 198 -4.54 6.72 -10.64
C MET A 198 -4.63 8.05 -11.40
N ALA A 199 -3.52 8.53 -11.96
CA ALA A 199 -3.50 9.74 -12.81
C ALA A 199 -4.42 9.57 -14.02
N THR A 200 -4.33 8.42 -14.69
CA THR A 200 -5.16 8.10 -15.85
C THR A 200 -6.65 8.02 -15.49
N LEU A 201 -7.00 7.42 -14.35
CA LEU A 201 -8.38 7.38 -13.86
C LEU A 201 -8.94 8.77 -13.60
N VAL A 202 -8.14 9.65 -12.96
CA VAL A 202 -8.51 11.05 -12.70
C VAL A 202 -8.77 11.78 -14.02
N GLN A 203 -7.84 11.70 -14.98
CA GLN A 203 -7.94 12.36 -16.28
C GLN A 203 -9.18 11.91 -17.06
N ARG A 204 -9.42 10.60 -17.15
CA ARG A 204 -10.57 10.05 -17.89
C ARG A 204 -11.90 10.42 -17.25
N THR A 205 -11.96 10.40 -15.93
CA THR A 205 -13.17 10.84 -15.20
C THR A 205 -13.43 12.33 -15.46
N GLN A 206 -12.39 13.16 -15.48
CA GLN A 206 -12.50 14.60 -15.79
C GLN A 206 -12.96 14.85 -17.23
N ALA A 207 -12.37 14.17 -18.21
CA ALA A 207 -12.76 14.28 -19.62
C ALA A 207 -14.24 13.97 -19.82
N ARG A 208 -14.74 12.87 -19.22
CA ARG A 208 -16.18 12.50 -19.27
C ARG A 208 -17.09 13.56 -18.66
N ASN A 209 -16.70 14.13 -17.53
CA ASN A 209 -17.49 15.18 -16.90
C ASN A 209 -17.57 16.46 -17.75
N ARG A 210 -16.47 16.83 -18.42
CA ARG A 210 -16.45 17.94 -19.37
C ARG A 210 -17.41 17.68 -20.53
N MET A 211 -17.35 16.49 -21.13
CA MET A 211 -18.26 16.11 -22.24
C MET A 211 -19.73 16.19 -21.82
N ARG A 212 -20.08 15.69 -20.63
CA ARG A 212 -21.45 15.79 -20.08
C ARG A 212 -21.91 17.24 -19.87
N HIS A 213 -21.00 18.14 -19.50
CA HIS A 213 -21.34 19.55 -19.27
C HIS A 213 -21.66 20.30 -20.58
N TYR A 214 -21.03 19.94 -21.70
CA TYR A 214 -21.26 20.59 -22.99
C TYR A 214 -22.53 20.13 -23.72
N GLY A 215 -23.38 19.29 -23.10
CA GLY A 215 -24.69 18.92 -23.65
C GLY A 215 -24.62 18.12 -24.96
N SER A 216 -23.47 17.51 -25.26
CA SER A 216 -23.33 16.57 -26.36
C SER A 216 -23.94 15.23 -25.94
N ASP A 217 -25.25 15.08 -26.13
CA ASP A 217 -25.92 13.77 -26.10
C ASP A 217 -25.51 12.87 -27.29
N SER A 218 -24.61 13.34 -28.16
CA SER A 218 -24.20 12.67 -29.40
C SER A 218 -22.82 12.00 -29.32
N ASP A 219 -22.88 10.67 -29.40
CA ASP A 219 -21.94 9.69 -29.96
C ASP A 219 -20.70 9.28 -29.13
N ASP A 220 -20.69 8.01 -28.72
CA ASP A 220 -19.55 7.26 -28.15
C ASP A 220 -18.26 7.38 -29.00
N GLU A 221 -18.40 7.68 -30.30
CA GLU A 221 -17.27 7.92 -31.21
C GLU A 221 -16.45 9.15 -30.81
N ASN A 222 -17.08 10.24 -30.35
CA ASN A 222 -16.38 11.44 -29.89
C ASN A 222 -15.63 11.20 -28.57
N GLU A 223 -16.18 10.37 -27.68
CA GLU A 223 -15.48 9.98 -26.46
C GLU A 223 -14.22 9.19 -26.80
N SER A 224 -14.30 8.25 -27.75
CA SER A 224 -13.13 7.48 -28.16
C SER A 224 -12.04 8.34 -28.82
N GLU A 225 -12.41 9.31 -29.64
CA GLU A 225 -11.45 10.20 -30.33
C GLU A 225 -10.79 11.18 -29.36
N LEU A 226 -11.55 11.81 -28.44
CA LEU A 226 -10.99 12.69 -27.41
C LEU A 226 -10.11 11.91 -26.42
N LEU A 227 -10.53 10.71 -26.04
CA LEU A 227 -9.71 9.82 -25.21
C LEU A 227 -8.45 9.39 -25.98
N ALA A 228 -8.54 9.10 -27.27
CA ALA A 228 -7.37 8.80 -28.10
C ALA A 228 -6.42 10.00 -28.17
N GLU A 229 -6.94 11.21 -28.38
CA GLU A 229 -6.14 12.45 -28.39
C GLU A 229 -5.42 12.68 -27.04
N LEU A 230 -6.16 12.55 -25.93
CA LEU A 230 -5.58 12.58 -24.58
C LEU A 230 -4.55 11.46 -24.38
N MET A 231 -4.74 10.30 -25.00
CA MET A 231 -3.81 9.19 -24.88
C MET A 231 -2.57 9.32 -25.76
N GLU A 232 -2.67 9.95 -26.92
CA GLU A 232 -1.60 10.12 -27.91
C GLU A 232 -0.68 11.30 -27.59
N ASN A 233 -1.12 12.26 -26.77
CA ASN A 233 -0.34 13.46 -26.47
C ASN A 233 -0.08 13.62 -24.96
N PRO A 234 1.01 13.02 -24.42
CA PRO A 234 1.35 13.05 -22.99
C PRO A 234 1.41 14.47 -22.40
N SER A 235 1.78 15.45 -23.23
CA SER A 235 1.80 16.88 -22.91
C SER A 235 0.40 17.44 -22.57
N THR A 236 -0.66 16.88 -23.18
CA THR A 236 -2.05 17.24 -22.88
C THR A 236 -2.65 16.47 -21.70
N ARG A 237 -2.12 15.27 -21.38
CA ARG A 237 -2.59 14.45 -20.23
C ARG A 237 -2.48 15.20 -18.90
N LEU A 238 -1.39 15.94 -18.70
CA LEU A 238 -1.00 16.46 -17.39
C LEU A 238 -1.01 17.99 -17.37
N ASN A 239 -2.02 18.61 -17.99
CA ASN A 239 -2.17 20.05 -17.87
C ASN A 239 -2.63 20.40 -16.44
N LEU A 240 -1.68 20.75 -15.57
CA LEU A 240 -1.93 21.13 -14.19
C LEU A 240 -2.88 22.34 -14.07
N ASP A 241 -2.96 23.20 -15.08
CA ASP A 241 -3.86 24.36 -15.10
C ASP A 241 -5.32 23.90 -15.10
N THR A 242 -5.61 22.74 -15.69
CA THR A 242 -6.98 22.18 -15.70
C THR A 242 -7.46 21.75 -14.33
N LEU A 243 -6.55 21.41 -13.40
CA LEU A 243 -6.92 21.13 -12.01
C LEU A 243 -7.31 22.41 -11.27
N ASP A 244 -6.63 23.51 -11.51
CA ASP A 244 -6.90 24.78 -10.82
C ASP A 244 -8.27 25.35 -11.20
N GLU A 245 -8.68 25.21 -12.47
CA GLU A 245 -10.04 25.54 -12.93
C GLU A 245 -11.15 24.75 -12.21
N MET A 246 -10.80 23.64 -11.57
CA MET A 246 -11.73 22.76 -10.87
C MET A 246 -11.84 23.05 -9.36
N LYS A 247 -11.00 23.93 -8.81
CA LYS A 247 -11.05 24.28 -7.39
C LYS A 247 -12.46 24.73 -7.01
N GLY A 248 -13.05 24.09 -6.00
CA GLY A 248 -14.41 24.36 -5.52
C GLY A 248 -15.56 23.65 -6.27
N ARG A 249 -15.30 22.95 -7.38
CA ARG A 249 -16.33 22.16 -8.10
C ARG A 249 -16.37 20.72 -7.61
N LYS A 250 -16.87 20.48 -6.39
CA LYS A 250 -16.99 19.09 -5.84
C LYS A 250 -18.00 18.22 -6.59
N GLN A 251 -18.98 18.83 -7.29
CA GLN A 251 -19.99 18.07 -8.03
C GLN A 251 -19.43 17.51 -9.34
N GLY A 252 -19.40 16.18 -9.42
CA GLY A 252 -19.06 15.43 -10.64
C GLY A 252 -17.66 14.80 -10.63
N THR A 253 -16.72 15.31 -9.84
CA THR A 253 -15.32 14.84 -9.87
C THR A 253 -15.15 13.44 -9.29
N LEU A 254 -14.04 12.77 -9.63
CA LEU A 254 -13.65 11.48 -9.02
C LEU A 254 -13.57 11.59 -7.49
N ALA A 255 -13.18 12.76 -6.98
CA ALA A 255 -12.97 13.01 -5.55
C ALA A 255 -14.21 12.72 -4.69
N LYS A 256 -15.43 12.93 -5.20
CA LYS A 256 -16.66 12.63 -4.44
C LYS A 256 -16.87 11.14 -4.14
N TYR A 257 -16.19 10.26 -4.88
CA TYR A 257 -16.23 8.81 -4.66
C TYR A 257 -15.06 8.32 -3.81
N ILE A 258 -14.03 9.13 -3.63
CA ILE A 258 -12.84 8.79 -2.86
C ILE A 258 -13.06 9.22 -1.42
N ARG A 259 -13.13 8.25 -0.51
CA ARG A 259 -13.10 8.53 0.94
C ARG A 259 -11.72 8.98 1.39
N ARG A 260 -10.68 8.30 0.90
CA ARG A 260 -9.29 8.59 1.20
C ARG A 260 -8.32 7.87 0.27
N VAL A 261 -7.08 8.34 0.26
CA VAL A 261 -5.94 7.68 -0.35
C VAL A 261 -4.93 7.30 0.74
N VAL A 262 -4.39 6.10 0.68
CA VAL A 262 -3.25 5.68 1.49
C VAL A 262 -2.11 5.36 0.54
N LEU A 263 -0.95 5.99 0.72
CA LEU A 263 0.16 5.97 -0.23
C LEU A 263 1.42 5.45 0.47
N GLN A 264 2.13 4.52 -0.16
CA GLN A 264 3.56 4.34 0.10
C GLN A 264 4.34 5.22 -0.89
N GLY A 265 5.04 6.22 -0.36
CA GLY A 265 5.68 7.25 -1.16
C GLY A 265 6.02 8.49 -0.34
N GLY A 266 6.00 9.66 -0.95
CA GLY A 266 6.23 10.91 -0.24
C GLY A 266 5.90 12.13 -1.10
N PHE A 267 5.67 13.27 -0.46
CA PHE A 267 5.68 14.53 -1.16
C PHE A 267 6.24 15.59 -0.22
N THR A 268 6.79 16.64 -0.80
CA THR A 268 7.31 17.79 -0.08
C THR A 268 6.28 18.89 -0.17
N PRO A 269 5.64 19.31 0.94
CA PRO A 269 4.80 20.49 0.91
C PRO A 269 5.67 21.72 0.66
N THR A 270 5.37 22.48 -0.38
CA THR A 270 5.99 23.77 -0.67
C THR A 270 4.92 24.86 -0.58
N PHE A 271 5.19 25.89 0.22
CA PHE A 271 4.26 27.00 0.36
C PHE A 271 4.54 28.04 -0.72
N ASP A 272 3.54 28.36 -1.52
CA ASP A 272 3.61 29.44 -2.50
C ASP A 272 3.15 30.75 -1.83
N PRO A 273 4.07 31.72 -1.63
CA PRO A 273 3.74 32.97 -0.96
C PRO A 273 2.79 33.86 -1.75
N ASP A 274 2.72 33.72 -3.08
CA ASP A 274 1.91 34.57 -3.95
C ASP A 274 0.44 34.12 -3.94
N THR A 275 0.21 32.80 -3.96
CA THR A 275 -1.14 32.22 -3.89
C THR A 275 -1.62 31.98 -2.46
N GLN A 276 -0.69 31.94 -1.49
CA GLN A 276 -0.93 31.49 -0.12
C GLN A 276 -1.44 30.04 -0.04
N GLU A 277 -1.03 29.20 -0.98
CA GLU A 277 -1.43 27.80 -1.08
C GLU A 277 -0.24 26.87 -0.84
N TYR A 278 -0.52 25.69 -0.31
CA TYR A 278 0.46 24.61 -0.24
C TYR A 278 0.39 23.77 -1.51
N ASN A 279 1.52 23.68 -2.21
CA ASN A 279 1.75 22.73 -3.28
C ASN A 279 2.35 21.44 -2.71
N LEU A 280 2.01 20.31 -3.30
CA LEU A 280 2.58 19.02 -2.96
C LEU A 280 3.55 18.63 -4.08
N GLU A 281 4.84 18.86 -3.87
CA GLU A 281 5.87 18.48 -4.83
C GLU A 281 6.28 17.03 -4.65
N ASN A 282 6.54 16.33 -5.75
CA ASN A 282 7.07 14.97 -5.68
C ASN A 282 8.35 14.91 -4.86
N ASP A 283 8.41 13.94 -3.96
CA ASP A 283 9.66 13.58 -3.31
C ASP A 283 10.53 12.67 -4.21
N GLN A 284 11.56 12.09 -3.60
CA GLN A 284 12.51 11.19 -4.25
C GLN A 284 12.21 9.71 -3.98
N SER A 285 10.98 9.36 -3.58
CA SER A 285 10.53 7.98 -3.37
C SER A 285 10.50 7.19 -4.68
N ALA A 286 10.63 5.86 -4.58
CA ALA A 286 10.70 4.99 -5.75
C ALA A 286 9.42 5.07 -6.60
N ASN A 287 8.26 4.95 -5.95
CA ASN A 287 6.94 4.98 -6.61
C ASN A 287 6.69 6.28 -7.37
N ASN A 288 7.11 7.42 -6.82
CA ASN A 288 7.01 8.70 -7.51
C ASN A 288 8.02 8.86 -8.64
N LYS A 289 9.25 8.34 -8.47
CA LYS A 289 10.27 8.40 -9.51
C LYS A 289 9.93 7.59 -10.75
N THR A 290 9.19 6.49 -10.59
CA THR A 290 8.77 5.64 -11.70
C THR A 290 7.99 6.46 -12.73
N ASP A 291 7.00 7.25 -12.31
CA ASP A 291 6.32 8.19 -13.20
C ASP A 291 6.06 9.50 -12.46
N SER A 292 7.07 10.36 -12.46
CA SER A 292 7.03 11.62 -11.72
C SER A 292 5.96 12.56 -12.25
N ALA A 293 5.66 12.53 -13.54
CA ALA A 293 4.66 13.40 -14.12
C ALA A 293 3.26 13.00 -13.61
N SER A 294 2.94 11.70 -13.60
CA SER A 294 1.71 11.17 -13.00
C SER A 294 1.65 11.40 -11.49
N ALA A 295 2.75 11.20 -10.77
CA ALA A 295 2.80 11.43 -9.33
C ALA A 295 2.50 12.90 -8.96
N GLN A 296 3.11 13.84 -9.68
CA GLN A 296 2.90 15.28 -9.43
C GLN A 296 1.45 15.67 -9.67
N PHE A 297 0.86 15.11 -10.72
CA PHE A 297 -0.55 15.34 -11.06
C PHE A 297 -1.49 14.75 -10.03
N VAL A 298 -1.25 13.52 -9.54
CA VAL A 298 -2.08 12.91 -8.49
C VAL A 298 -1.95 13.70 -7.19
N HIS A 299 -0.75 14.10 -6.77
CA HIS A 299 -0.57 14.92 -5.57
C HIS A 299 -1.30 16.26 -5.68
N LYS A 300 -1.20 16.95 -6.83
CA LYS A 300 -1.98 18.18 -7.08
C LYS A 300 -3.49 17.92 -7.04
N PHE A 301 -3.95 16.83 -7.66
CA PHE A 301 -5.36 16.44 -7.63
C PHE A 301 -5.87 16.25 -6.19
N LEU A 302 -5.11 15.56 -5.33
CA LEU A 302 -5.47 15.33 -3.94
C LEU A 302 -5.58 16.66 -3.16
N ALA A 303 -4.61 17.55 -3.33
CA ALA A 303 -4.60 18.87 -2.69
C ALA A 303 -5.77 19.75 -3.15
N VAL A 304 -5.97 19.91 -4.46
CA VAL A 304 -7.00 20.79 -5.02
C VAL A 304 -8.42 20.31 -4.71
N ASN A 305 -8.62 18.99 -4.56
CA ASN A 305 -9.94 18.40 -4.35
C ASN A 305 -10.21 18.00 -2.90
N ASP A 306 -9.38 18.42 -1.94
CA ASP A 306 -9.60 18.13 -0.52
C ASP A 306 -9.72 16.62 -0.24
N VAL A 307 -9.01 15.78 -1.01
CA VAL A 307 -9.10 14.33 -0.84
C VAL A 307 -8.20 13.93 0.33
N PRO A 308 -8.74 13.32 1.40
CA PRO A 308 -7.93 12.89 2.53
C PRO A 308 -6.87 11.90 2.06
N ALA A 309 -5.60 12.16 2.40
CA ALA A 309 -4.49 11.30 2.04
C ALA A 309 -3.63 11.01 3.27
N ILE A 310 -3.13 9.78 3.37
CA ILE A 310 -2.13 9.36 4.36
C ILE A 310 -0.93 8.82 3.61
N VAL A 311 0.26 9.26 3.99
CA VAL A 311 1.50 8.87 3.31
C VAL A 311 2.46 8.20 4.28
N TYR A 312 2.90 7.00 3.90
CA TYR A 312 3.98 6.27 4.55
C TYR A 312 5.25 6.40 3.72
N ASN A 313 6.23 7.11 4.27
CA ASN A 313 7.52 7.29 3.63
C ASN A 313 8.51 6.18 3.99
N LYS A 314 9.65 6.16 3.31
CA LYS A 314 10.72 5.17 3.54
C LYS A 314 11.25 5.17 4.98
N TRP A 315 11.17 6.28 5.69
CA TRP A 315 11.72 6.42 7.05
C TRP A 315 10.83 5.75 8.09
N ALA A 316 9.50 5.84 7.92
CA ALA A 316 8.56 5.13 8.77
C ALA A 316 8.79 3.60 8.71
N ALA A 317 8.98 3.07 7.50
CA ALA A 317 9.29 1.65 7.29
C ALA A 317 10.66 1.27 7.86
N SER A 318 11.71 2.06 7.59
CA SER A 318 13.05 1.80 8.14
C SER A 318 13.07 1.82 9.66
N ALA A 319 12.29 2.69 10.30
CA ALA A 319 12.14 2.72 11.76
C ALA A 319 11.44 1.46 12.30
N CYS A 320 10.59 0.82 11.49
CA CYS A 320 9.87 -0.40 11.84
C CYS A 320 10.58 -1.69 11.40
N GLY A 321 11.87 -1.66 11.04
CA GLY A 321 12.60 -2.80 10.50
C GLY A 321 12.44 -4.08 11.35
N PHE A 322 11.94 -5.14 10.73
CA PHE A 322 11.60 -6.41 11.36
C PHE A 322 12.82 -7.34 11.44
N PRO A 323 12.91 -8.20 12.47
CA PRO A 323 13.92 -9.25 12.48
C PRO A 323 13.66 -10.28 11.38
N GLN A 324 14.73 -10.90 10.85
CA GLN A 324 14.63 -12.02 9.88
C GLN A 324 13.68 -13.13 10.37
N LYS A 325 13.58 -13.31 11.70
CA LYS A 325 12.66 -14.26 12.34
C LYS A 325 11.23 -14.14 11.80
N LEU A 326 10.76 -12.96 11.40
CA LEU A 326 9.43 -12.81 10.80
C LEU A 326 9.24 -13.76 9.62
N PHE A 327 10.14 -13.77 8.63
CA PHE A 327 9.97 -14.62 7.45
C PHE A 327 10.23 -16.11 7.74
N VAL A 328 11.04 -16.43 8.75
CA VAL A 328 11.14 -17.79 9.28
C VAL A 328 9.78 -18.24 9.83
N ASP A 329 9.14 -17.40 10.65
CA ASP A 329 7.83 -17.71 11.23
C ASP A 329 6.74 -17.82 10.15
N LEU A 330 6.79 -16.99 9.10
CA LEU A 330 5.87 -17.09 7.96
C LEU A 330 6.07 -18.38 7.16
N ARG A 331 7.32 -18.79 6.90
CA ARG A 331 7.62 -20.08 6.27
C ARG A 331 7.10 -21.23 7.11
N ASP A 332 7.32 -21.18 8.42
CA ASP A 332 6.97 -22.26 9.35
C ASP A 332 5.44 -22.42 9.52
N THR A 333 4.61 -21.53 8.97
CA THR A 333 3.17 -21.76 8.81
C THR A 333 2.82 -22.89 7.83
N GLY A 334 3.78 -23.32 6.99
CA GLY A 334 3.57 -24.33 5.95
C GLY A 334 2.90 -23.80 4.68
N HIS A 335 2.63 -22.51 4.60
CA HIS A 335 2.03 -21.89 3.41
C HIS A 335 3.09 -21.56 2.35
N ILE A 336 2.79 -21.80 1.07
CA ILE A 336 3.72 -21.61 -0.06
C ILE A 336 4.23 -20.17 -0.20
N LEU A 337 3.38 -19.17 0.08
CA LEU A 337 3.82 -17.77 0.09
C LEU A 337 4.81 -17.45 1.22
N GLY A 338 4.69 -18.09 2.38
CA GLY A 338 5.66 -17.94 3.47
C GLY A 338 7.03 -18.48 3.08
N HIS A 339 7.06 -19.65 2.43
CA HIS A 339 8.27 -20.21 1.83
C HIS A 339 8.86 -19.28 0.76
N HIS A 340 8.02 -18.80 -0.16
CA HIS A 340 8.45 -17.90 -1.22
C HIS A 340 9.07 -16.61 -0.67
N LEU A 341 8.44 -15.97 0.32
CA LEU A 341 8.97 -14.75 0.95
C LEU A 341 10.33 -14.97 1.61
N TYR A 342 10.51 -16.10 2.31
CA TYR A 342 11.78 -16.46 2.93
C TYR A 342 12.90 -16.64 1.89
N GLU A 343 12.65 -17.40 0.82
CA GLU A 343 13.63 -17.61 -0.26
C GLU A 343 13.94 -16.30 -1.02
N ARG A 344 12.90 -15.51 -1.30
CA ARG A 344 13.01 -14.21 -1.99
C ARG A 344 13.91 -13.25 -1.21
N GLN A 345 13.69 -13.15 0.09
CA GLN A 345 14.47 -12.30 1.00
C GLN A 345 15.94 -12.69 1.01
N GLU A 346 16.24 -13.98 1.13
CA GLU A 346 17.62 -14.48 1.11
C GLU A 346 18.34 -14.06 -0.18
N VAL A 347 17.74 -14.32 -1.35
CA VAL A 347 18.36 -13.99 -2.65
C VAL A 347 18.56 -12.48 -2.80
N GLN A 348 17.53 -11.69 -2.48
CA GLN A 348 17.57 -10.24 -2.68
C GLN A 348 18.58 -9.56 -1.74
N ASP A 349 18.58 -9.90 -0.45
CA ASP A 349 19.48 -9.26 0.51
C ASP A 349 20.94 -9.71 0.35
N LEU A 350 21.19 -10.97 -0.05
CA LEU A 350 22.53 -11.40 -0.45
C LEU A 350 23.04 -10.62 -1.66
N LYS A 351 22.21 -10.46 -2.69
CA LYS A 351 22.59 -9.71 -3.89
C LYS A 351 22.89 -8.25 -3.55
N TYR A 352 22.06 -7.60 -2.74
CA TYR A 352 22.33 -6.23 -2.30
C TYR A 352 23.60 -6.12 -1.46
N TYR A 353 23.87 -7.11 -0.61
CA TYR A 353 25.10 -7.13 0.18
C TYR A 353 26.33 -7.30 -0.71
N GLU A 354 26.30 -8.22 -1.66
CA GLU A 354 27.36 -8.44 -2.64
C GLU A 354 27.61 -7.18 -3.48
N ASP A 355 26.54 -6.56 -3.98
CA ASP A 355 26.62 -5.34 -4.77
C ASP A 355 27.24 -4.17 -4.01
N ALA A 356 26.97 -4.07 -2.71
CA ALA A 356 27.53 -3.04 -1.83
C ALA A 356 29.03 -3.24 -1.56
N ARG A 357 29.53 -4.48 -1.62
CA ARG A 357 30.94 -4.82 -1.42
C ARG A 357 31.81 -4.40 -2.60
N LEU A 358 31.32 -4.57 -3.82
CA LEU A 358 32.08 -4.35 -5.05
C LEU A 358 31.82 -2.95 -5.62
N PRO A 359 32.82 -2.05 -5.71
CA PRO A 359 32.63 -0.66 -6.16
C PRO A 359 31.85 -0.49 -7.46
N GLU A 360 32.03 -1.40 -8.42
CA GLU A 360 31.45 -1.38 -9.76
C GLU A 360 29.97 -1.75 -9.82
N THR A 361 29.45 -2.47 -8.81
CA THR A 361 28.05 -2.90 -8.73
C THR A 361 27.24 -2.11 -7.70
N ARG A 362 27.87 -1.16 -6.99
CA ARG A 362 27.22 -0.40 -5.91
C ARG A 362 25.96 0.31 -6.40
N PHE A 363 24.81 -0.15 -5.91
CA PHE A 363 23.55 0.53 -6.14
C PHE A 363 23.58 1.94 -5.53
N GLN A 364 23.49 2.96 -6.39
CA GLN A 364 23.56 4.37 -5.99
C GLN A 364 24.82 4.74 -5.17
N GLY A 365 25.93 4.04 -5.41
CA GLY A 365 27.19 4.27 -4.70
C GLY A 365 27.20 3.79 -3.24
N LYS A 366 26.15 3.10 -2.77
CA LYS A 366 26.09 2.57 -1.40
C LYS A 366 27.16 1.51 -1.16
N THR A 367 27.89 1.67 -0.07
CA THR A 367 28.99 0.79 0.33
C THR A 367 28.51 -0.36 1.22
N GLN A 368 29.38 -1.34 1.46
CA GLN A 368 29.15 -2.41 2.45
C GLN A 368 28.83 -1.85 3.84
N GLU A 369 29.52 -0.77 4.24
CA GLU A 369 29.29 -0.09 5.51
C GLU A 369 27.89 0.54 5.56
N ASP A 370 27.44 1.17 4.47
CA ASP A 370 26.08 1.71 4.37
C ASP A 370 25.02 0.62 4.49
N PHE A 371 25.24 -0.54 3.86
CA PHE A 371 24.36 -1.69 3.98
C PHE A 371 24.26 -2.16 5.44
N LEU A 372 25.39 -2.39 6.11
CA LEU A 372 25.40 -2.84 7.50
C LEU A 372 24.74 -1.83 8.44
N LYS A 373 24.95 -0.52 8.23
CA LYS A 373 24.34 0.54 9.04
C LYS A 373 22.83 0.67 8.84
N THR A 374 22.32 0.40 7.64
CA THR A 374 20.92 0.72 7.28
C THR A 374 20.00 -0.49 7.16
N LYS A 375 20.53 -1.65 6.77
CA LYS A 375 19.76 -2.87 6.50
C LYS A 375 20.04 -4.00 7.48
N THR A 376 20.89 -3.78 8.49
CA THR A 376 21.20 -4.81 9.49
C THR A 376 21.19 -4.25 10.93
N ASN A 377 21.25 -5.14 11.91
CA ASN A 377 21.58 -4.82 13.31
C ASN A 377 23.05 -5.10 13.65
N TRP A 378 23.93 -5.32 12.66
CA TRP A 378 25.33 -5.70 12.89
C TRP A 378 26.04 -4.69 13.81
N TYR A 379 25.99 -3.40 13.49
CA TYR A 379 26.63 -2.35 14.31
C TYR A 379 25.93 -2.09 15.65
N GLU A 380 24.69 -2.56 15.83
CA GLU A 380 24.02 -2.51 17.14
C GLU A 380 24.58 -3.59 18.08
N LEU A 381 24.97 -4.74 17.53
CA LEU A 381 25.56 -5.86 18.25
C LEU A 381 27.10 -5.79 18.35
N HIS A 382 27.73 -5.17 17.35
CA HIS A 382 29.18 -5.06 17.19
C HIS A 382 29.59 -3.59 16.97
N PRO A 383 29.71 -2.80 18.05
CA PRO A 383 30.09 -1.40 17.96
C PRO A 383 31.41 -1.20 17.23
N GLU A 384 31.56 -0.07 16.52
CA GLU A 384 32.77 0.23 15.75
C GLU A 384 34.04 0.11 16.62
N GLY A 385 34.96 -0.77 16.19
CA GLY A 385 36.25 -0.99 16.88
C GLY A 385 36.26 -2.14 17.91
N ASP A 386 35.18 -2.91 18.05
CA ASP A 386 35.14 -4.09 18.94
C ASP A 386 36.03 -5.26 18.46
N GLY A 387 36.53 -5.20 17.22
CA GLY A 387 37.39 -6.21 16.60
C GLY A 387 36.64 -7.38 15.97
N THR A 388 35.31 -7.37 15.99
CA THR A 388 34.50 -8.41 15.34
C THR A 388 34.62 -8.29 13.82
N PRO A 389 34.99 -9.36 13.09
CA PRO A 389 35.06 -9.33 11.64
C PRO A 389 33.68 -9.06 11.02
N ILE A 390 33.63 -8.18 10.02
CA ILE A 390 32.42 -7.96 9.21
C ILE A 390 31.94 -9.29 8.62
N PRO A 391 30.63 -9.61 8.67
CA PRO A 391 30.11 -10.91 8.22
C PRO A 391 30.39 -11.11 6.73
N VAL A 392 30.64 -12.33 6.29
CA VAL A 392 30.84 -12.64 4.87
C VAL A 392 29.72 -13.48 4.31
N GLU A 393 29.38 -13.25 3.04
CA GLU A 393 28.42 -14.08 2.29
C GLU A 393 27.09 -14.25 3.04
N LYS A 394 26.70 -15.50 3.35
CA LYS A 394 25.44 -15.84 4.03
C LYS A 394 25.41 -15.47 5.51
N GLU A 395 26.56 -15.21 6.14
CA GLU A 395 26.59 -14.78 7.54
C GLU A 395 25.87 -13.46 7.76
N VAL A 396 25.74 -12.60 6.73
CA VAL A 396 25.06 -11.32 6.86
C VAL A 396 23.57 -11.47 7.16
N LEU A 397 22.95 -12.57 6.70
CA LEU A 397 21.50 -12.77 6.73
C LEU A 397 20.94 -12.80 8.17
N GLN A 398 21.71 -13.33 9.12
CA GLN A 398 21.29 -13.37 10.53
C GLN A 398 21.15 -11.96 11.16
N TYR A 399 21.72 -10.94 10.53
CA TYR A 399 21.68 -9.55 10.98
C TYR A 399 20.68 -8.70 10.19
N VAL A 400 20.16 -9.21 9.08
CA VAL A 400 19.30 -8.43 8.17
C VAL A 400 18.00 -8.03 8.86
N LYS A 401 17.66 -6.76 8.70
CA LYS A 401 16.36 -6.18 9.02
C LYS A 401 15.50 -6.22 7.76
N ILE A 402 14.35 -6.88 7.86
CA ILE A 402 13.34 -6.85 6.81
C ILE A 402 12.63 -5.50 6.91
N ILE A 403 12.74 -4.69 5.86
CA ILE A 403 12.09 -3.38 5.80
C ILE A 403 10.89 -3.54 4.90
N LEU A 404 9.69 -3.52 5.49
CA LEU A 404 8.44 -3.70 4.76
C LEU A 404 7.79 -2.33 4.55
N TYR A 405 7.86 -1.80 3.33
CA TYR A 405 7.34 -0.46 3.05
C TYR A 405 5.81 -0.44 2.95
N ASP A 406 5.26 -1.30 2.11
CA ASP A 406 3.85 -1.25 1.70
C ASP A 406 2.90 -1.76 2.77
N VAL A 407 3.37 -2.66 3.64
CA VAL A 407 2.55 -3.28 4.69
C VAL A 407 2.05 -2.27 5.72
N LEU A 408 2.81 -1.19 5.97
CA LEU A 408 2.42 -0.10 6.87
C LEU A 408 1.23 0.67 6.26
N ALA A 409 1.33 1.01 4.97
CA ALA A 409 0.24 1.64 4.22
C ALA A 409 -0.99 0.71 4.15
N ALA A 410 -0.78 -0.58 3.92
CA ALA A 410 -1.83 -1.58 3.88
C ALA A 410 -2.60 -1.68 5.20
N LEU A 411 -1.91 -1.70 6.34
CA LEU A 411 -2.55 -1.73 7.65
C LEU A 411 -3.49 -0.54 7.87
N ASP A 412 -3.09 0.66 7.43
CA ASP A 412 -3.86 1.88 7.66
C ASP A 412 -5.10 2.02 6.75
N THR A 413 -5.20 1.20 5.70
CA THR A 413 -6.45 1.05 4.93
C THR A 413 -7.60 0.53 5.78
N ALA A 414 -7.31 -0.08 6.94
CA ALA A 414 -8.30 -0.52 7.90
C ALA A 414 -9.04 0.66 8.56
N GLY A 415 -8.42 1.83 8.71
CA GLY A 415 -9.04 3.00 9.34
C GLY A 415 -8.34 3.49 10.60
N LYS A 416 -8.53 4.77 10.90
CA LYS A 416 -7.98 5.42 12.10
C LYS A 416 -8.37 4.71 13.39
N ASP A 417 -9.59 4.17 13.48
CA ASP A 417 -10.04 3.42 14.65
C ASP A 417 -9.27 2.11 14.87
N VAL A 418 -8.88 1.41 13.80
CA VAL A 418 -7.99 0.24 13.90
C VAL A 418 -6.58 0.67 14.33
N ARG A 419 -6.05 1.71 13.68
CA ARG A 419 -4.72 2.26 13.97
C ARG A 419 -4.58 2.73 15.41
N ASP A 420 -5.57 3.47 15.91
CA ASP A 420 -5.62 3.98 17.28
C ASP A 420 -5.76 2.82 18.28
N ALA A 421 -6.65 1.85 18.02
CA ALA A 421 -6.90 0.73 18.92
C ALA A 421 -5.69 -0.19 19.08
N LEU A 422 -4.93 -0.39 18.00
CA LEU A 422 -3.67 -1.14 18.04
C LEU A 422 -2.50 -0.32 18.58
N GLU A 423 -2.69 0.99 18.81
CA GLU A 423 -1.66 1.93 19.26
C GLU A 423 -0.38 1.84 18.41
N VAL A 424 -0.52 1.61 17.10
CA VAL A 424 0.63 1.43 16.20
C VAL A 424 1.30 2.76 15.86
N LEU A 425 0.69 3.88 16.22
CA LEU A 425 1.23 5.23 16.16
C LEU A 425 1.30 5.82 17.57
N GLN A 426 2.39 6.51 17.87
CA GLN A 426 2.56 7.34 19.07
C GLN A 426 2.43 8.82 18.70
N PRO A 427 1.84 9.67 19.53
CA PRO A 427 1.88 11.12 19.33
C PRO A 427 3.33 11.59 19.26
N ALA A 428 3.66 12.53 18.36
CA ALA A 428 5.02 13.04 18.31
C ALA A 428 5.37 13.78 19.61
N THR A 429 6.26 13.21 20.43
CA THR A 429 6.73 13.85 21.67
C THR A 429 7.80 14.88 21.37
N GLY A 430 7.47 15.92 20.60
CA GLY A 430 8.36 17.06 20.38
C GLY A 430 8.26 18.05 21.53
N ARG A 431 9.13 17.98 22.54
CA ARG A 431 9.40 19.16 23.38
C ARG A 431 10.05 20.21 22.47
N GLY A 432 9.44 21.37 22.35
CA GLY A 432 10.06 22.52 21.72
C GLY A 432 11.42 22.80 22.36
N LYS A 433 12.34 23.41 21.61
CA LYS A 433 13.67 23.82 22.11
C LYS A 433 13.60 24.76 23.33
N ASP A 434 12.43 25.32 23.61
CA ASP A 434 12.17 26.21 24.75
C ASP A 434 11.90 25.44 26.06
N GLY A 435 11.93 24.10 26.04
CA GLY A 435 11.70 23.27 27.24
C GLY A 435 10.26 23.32 27.74
N LYS A 436 9.36 24.00 27.02
CA LYS A 436 7.93 23.95 27.31
C LYS A 436 7.36 22.72 26.63
N GLN A 437 6.59 21.94 27.39
CA GLN A 437 5.56 21.12 26.77
C GLN A 437 4.63 22.10 26.07
N HIS A 438 4.74 22.22 24.76
CA HIS A 438 3.59 22.64 23.99
C HIS A 438 2.54 21.57 24.28
N LEU A 439 1.53 21.97 25.06
CA LEU A 439 0.38 21.15 25.37
C LEU A 439 -0.05 20.43 24.09
N ASN A 440 -0.16 19.11 24.19
CA ASN A 440 -0.77 18.28 23.18
C ASN A 440 -2.00 19.00 22.64
N TRP A 441 -2.00 19.25 21.34
CA TRP A 441 -3.20 19.59 20.61
C TRP A 441 -4.10 18.34 20.69
N ASP A 442 -4.93 18.26 21.73
CA ASP A 442 -5.95 17.21 21.89
C ASP A 442 -7.17 17.46 20.98
N GLY A 443 -7.15 18.56 20.23
CA GLY A 443 -8.13 18.81 19.20
C GLY A 443 -7.97 17.82 18.05
N THR A 444 -8.78 16.76 18.08
CA THR A 444 -9.67 16.55 16.92
C THR A 444 -10.50 17.83 16.75
N VAL A 445 -9.87 18.88 16.23
CA VAL A 445 -10.56 19.70 15.24
C VAL A 445 -10.91 18.68 14.16
N GLY A 446 -12.09 18.79 13.57
CA GLY A 446 -12.31 18.10 12.30
C GLY A 446 -11.21 18.47 11.29
N PRO A 447 -11.37 18.16 10.00
CA PRO A 447 -10.72 19.02 9.02
C PRO A 447 -10.91 20.48 9.51
N SER A 448 -9.83 21.25 9.68
CA SER A 448 -10.05 22.68 9.66
C SER A 448 -10.82 22.93 8.37
N GLU A 449 -11.76 23.88 8.37
CA GLU A 449 -12.51 24.19 7.13
C GLU A 449 -11.58 24.49 5.93
N ASP A 450 -10.26 24.60 6.17
CA ASP A 450 -9.24 24.95 5.20
C ASP A 450 -8.38 23.77 4.65
N TYR A 451 -8.11 22.65 5.37
CA TYR A 451 -7.22 21.58 4.83
C TYR A 451 -7.47 20.14 5.41
N PRO A 452 -7.79 19.13 4.58
CA PRO A 452 -8.15 17.76 5.03
C PRO A 452 -7.05 16.67 4.89
N ILE A 453 -5.76 17.03 4.79
CA ILE A 453 -4.66 16.05 4.62
C ILE A 453 -4.00 15.76 5.98
N GLU A 454 -4.05 14.49 6.45
CA GLU A 454 -3.33 14.04 7.66
C GLU A 454 -1.89 13.64 7.31
N PHE A 455 -0.90 14.22 7.99
CA PHE A 455 0.51 13.98 7.72
C PHE A 455 1.18 13.16 8.83
N HIS A 456 1.64 11.95 8.52
CA HIS A 456 2.46 11.16 9.43
C HIS A 456 3.93 11.19 9.00
N TRP A 457 4.65 12.20 9.49
CA TRP A 457 6.06 12.43 9.20
C TRP A 457 6.99 11.57 10.07
N TYR A 458 7.90 10.83 9.43
CA TYR A 458 9.19 10.43 10.01
C TYR A 458 10.31 11.28 9.44
N TRP A 459 11.05 11.90 10.36
CA TRP A 459 12.17 12.83 10.19
C TRP A 459 13.08 12.65 8.95
N GLN A 460 13.40 13.78 8.29
CA GLN A 460 14.80 14.20 8.10
C GLN A 460 14.95 15.73 7.84
N LEU A 461 15.93 16.34 8.50
CA LEU A 461 16.33 17.76 8.40
C LEU A 461 17.69 17.91 7.66
N ARG A 462 17.78 18.97 6.84
CA ARG A 462 18.94 19.71 6.28
C ARG A 462 19.69 19.24 5.02
N VAL A 463 19.86 20.21 4.10
CA VAL A 463 21.17 20.71 3.65
C VAL A 463 21.18 22.25 3.62
N HIS A 464 22.23 22.87 4.17
CA HIS A 464 22.59 24.30 4.02
C HIS A 464 23.15 24.58 2.62
N ASN A 465 22.82 25.70 1.96
CA ASN A 465 23.59 26.94 2.08
C ASN A 465 22.76 28.15 1.58
N HIS A 466 22.14 28.88 2.50
CA HIS A 466 22.49 30.28 2.83
C HIS A 466 21.49 30.81 3.85
N GLN A 467 21.94 31.81 4.59
CA GLN A 467 21.34 32.35 5.81
C GLN A 467 19.84 32.67 5.65
N ALA A 468 18.99 32.05 6.47
CA ALA A 468 17.71 32.63 6.84
C ALA A 468 17.37 32.19 8.27
N VAL A 469 17.22 33.21 9.12
CA VAL A 469 16.65 33.12 10.45
C VAL A 469 15.16 32.89 10.26
N GLY A 470 14.69 31.69 10.58
CA GLY A 470 13.28 31.34 10.59
C GLY A 470 13.15 29.91 11.09
N GLY A 471 12.29 29.68 12.08
CA GLY A 471 11.91 28.32 12.46
C GLY A 471 11.21 27.59 11.31
N PRO A 472 10.69 26.36 11.52
CA PRO A 472 9.62 25.89 10.65
C PRO A 472 8.56 27.00 10.55
N PRO A 473 7.85 27.17 9.43
CA PRO A 473 6.62 27.97 9.46
C PRO A 473 5.82 27.49 10.67
N GLU A 474 5.46 28.44 11.55
CA GLU A 474 4.64 28.14 12.72
C GLU A 474 3.39 27.40 12.24
N GLY A 475 3.23 26.11 12.61
CA GLY A 475 2.00 25.36 12.32
C GLY A 475 2.14 23.93 11.77
N LEU A 476 3.31 23.46 11.33
CA LEU A 476 3.47 22.06 10.88
C LEU A 476 3.98 21.17 12.03
N SER A 477 3.03 20.54 12.73
CA SER A 477 3.30 19.51 13.74
C SER A 477 3.60 18.16 13.07
N LEU A 478 4.54 17.40 13.62
CA LEU A 478 4.62 15.97 13.34
C LEU A 478 3.44 15.35 14.08
N ASP A 479 2.48 14.72 13.41
CA ASP A 479 1.30 14.23 14.14
C ASP A 479 1.56 12.90 14.86
N ALA A 480 2.42 12.04 14.29
CA ALA A 480 2.67 10.74 14.89
C ALA A 480 3.94 10.03 14.41
N THR A 481 4.44 9.14 15.28
CA THR A 481 5.52 8.20 15.02
C THR A 481 5.05 6.74 15.22
N PRO A 482 5.08 5.71 14.31
CA PRO A 482 5.20 4.31 14.67
C PRO A 482 5.68 3.99 16.07
N ASN A 483 4.74 3.42 16.82
CA ASN A 483 5.03 2.60 17.97
C ASN A 483 5.63 1.29 17.46
N VAL A 484 6.94 1.26 17.27
CA VAL A 484 7.63 0.16 16.57
C VAL A 484 7.25 -1.22 17.15
N PRO A 485 7.26 -1.46 18.48
CA PRO A 485 6.83 -2.75 19.03
C PRO A 485 5.40 -3.14 18.65
N ASN A 486 4.43 -2.22 18.79
CA ASN A 486 3.03 -2.52 18.50
C ASN A 486 2.79 -2.70 17.00
N MET A 487 3.44 -1.88 16.16
CA MET A 487 3.40 -2.00 14.71
C MET A 487 3.94 -3.38 14.26
N GLN A 488 5.08 -3.79 14.81
CA GLN A 488 5.69 -5.07 14.49
C GLN A 488 4.84 -6.26 14.95
N LEU A 489 4.31 -6.18 16.18
CA LEU A 489 3.43 -7.21 16.73
C LEU A 489 2.14 -7.35 15.90
N ALA A 490 1.49 -6.24 15.56
CA ALA A 490 0.27 -6.24 14.78
C ALA A 490 0.48 -6.85 13.38
N ILE A 491 1.54 -6.44 12.69
CA ILE A 491 1.86 -6.96 11.35
C ILE A 491 2.24 -8.44 11.43
N SER A 492 3.08 -8.87 12.38
CA SER A 492 3.44 -10.27 12.57
C SER A 492 2.20 -11.15 12.81
N ALA A 493 1.32 -10.74 13.73
CA ALA A 493 0.11 -11.45 14.07
C ALA A 493 -0.80 -11.63 12.84
N LEU A 494 -1.04 -10.54 12.09
CA LEU A 494 -1.90 -10.56 10.91
C LEU A 494 -1.32 -11.39 9.77
N LEU A 495 -0.02 -11.30 9.51
CA LEU A 495 0.62 -12.10 8.45
C LEU A 495 0.62 -13.59 8.77
N LYS A 496 1.02 -13.97 9.99
CA LYS A 496 0.98 -15.38 10.43
C LYS A 496 -0.43 -15.92 10.42
N GLY A 497 -1.38 -15.17 10.99
CA GLY A 497 -2.77 -15.59 11.04
C GLY A 497 -3.38 -15.75 9.65
N ALA A 498 -3.04 -14.87 8.70
CA ALA A 498 -3.46 -14.99 7.30
C ALA A 498 -3.06 -16.33 6.67
N LEU A 499 -1.78 -16.71 6.84
CA LEU A 499 -1.18 -17.88 6.22
C LEU A 499 -1.58 -19.18 6.91
N THR A 500 -1.54 -19.23 8.25
CA THR A 500 -2.02 -20.38 9.02
C THR A 500 -3.46 -20.68 8.66
N ARG A 501 -4.33 -19.67 8.65
CA ARG A 501 -5.75 -19.89 8.34
C ARG A 501 -5.97 -20.38 6.92
N ALA A 502 -5.22 -19.85 5.94
CA ALA A 502 -5.31 -20.33 4.56
C ALA A 502 -4.92 -21.82 4.48
N VAL A 503 -3.87 -22.24 5.18
CA VAL A 503 -3.49 -23.66 5.27
C VAL A 503 -4.59 -24.51 5.90
N GLU A 504 -5.21 -24.06 7.00
CA GLU A 504 -6.33 -24.77 7.63
C GLU A 504 -7.55 -24.93 6.71
N GLU A 505 -7.79 -23.93 5.86
CA GLU A 505 -8.85 -23.92 4.86
C GLU A 505 -8.51 -24.76 3.61
N GLY A 506 -7.32 -25.37 3.58
CA GLY A 506 -6.86 -26.21 2.47
C GLY A 506 -6.37 -25.38 1.28
N HIS A 507 -5.77 -24.22 1.52
CA HIS A 507 -5.26 -23.32 0.50
C HIS A 507 -3.75 -23.12 0.66
N GLY A 508 -3.01 -23.30 -0.44
CA GLY A 508 -1.61 -22.90 -0.51
C GLY A 508 -0.66 -23.71 0.36
N HIS A 509 -1.02 -24.95 0.76
CA HIS A 509 -0.12 -25.80 1.54
C HIS A 509 1.12 -26.16 0.72
N VAL A 510 2.32 -26.03 1.29
CA VAL A 510 3.60 -26.18 0.56
C VAL A 510 3.74 -27.53 -0.17
N ASP A 511 3.26 -28.62 0.43
CA ASP A 511 3.28 -29.98 -0.15
C ASP A 511 2.51 -30.10 -1.48
N GLU A 512 1.61 -29.15 -1.80
CA GLU A 512 0.91 -29.12 -3.10
C GLU A 512 1.78 -28.56 -4.24
N TYR A 513 2.91 -27.93 -3.90
CA TYR A 513 3.72 -27.13 -4.83
C TYR A 513 5.18 -27.60 -4.96
N ILE A 514 5.65 -28.49 -4.08
CA ILE A 514 7.03 -29.05 -4.11
C ILE A 514 7.03 -30.40 -4.85
#